data_AF-A0A146FFY3-F1
#
_entry.id   AF-A0A146FFY3-F1
#
_cell.length_a   1.000
_cell.length_b   1.000
_cell.length_c   1.000
_cell.angle_alpha   90.00
_cell.angle_beta   90.00
_cell.angle_gamma   90.00
#
_symmetry.space_group_name_H-M   'P 1'
#
loop_
_entity.id
_entity.type
_entity.pdbx_description
1 polymer ?
#
loop_
_entity_poly.entity_id
_entity_poly.type
_entity_poly.pdbx_seq_one_letter_code
_entity_poly.pdbx_strand_id
1 'polypeptide(L)'
;MAASQSGLELPSSAETVSVSLIDTGARLDLPAEKFINPKIPGYDRLAVPSYSFLITHPSGQRLLFDLSLREDFENLAPPFGDICTNPESGWKVYSPRSVSDLLVENGILLEEINAIIWSHHHFDHTGNPSLFPGTTDLVVGPTFISRFAPGYPEKPDAPVRSSDWRGRSLREMDFDRHPGKVTIGRFKAIDWFGDGSFYLLHTPGHSPEHMCGLARVQPDSFILMGADCAHHPGEFRPTKQSPIPEIIQPSPLPSHPQYGTVCPGHIFAQLGYKPGSTDMPFFISTPDYTHDVDECCRSVNGIAEFDASDQVLVLIAHDHTMLSIFTGEEDENQCNRALLQGATAALVTLKIFTEDSQVSAIFHEDARRQDASGLGNVQTTPMVGVLEKLELELGRRWNFSEISDRHSKSPRTDRHAYEKTRQTASESEARTKYLPNLEFGAILLTSQPVKSYR
;
A
#
# COMPACT_ATOMS: atom_id res chain seq x y z
N MET A 1 -1.54 27.05 13.26
CA MET A 1 -2.54 27.76 12.42
C MET A 1 -3.53 26.70 11.96
N ALA A 2 -4.85 26.96 12.06
CA ALA A 2 -5.85 26.01 11.58
C ALA A 2 -5.64 25.79 10.08
N ALA A 3 -5.27 24.58 9.67
CA ALA A 3 -5.26 24.19 8.27
C ALA A 3 -6.66 24.47 7.72
N SER A 4 -6.72 25.18 6.59
CA SER A 4 -7.94 25.30 5.81
C SER A 4 -8.45 23.89 5.56
N GLN A 5 -9.60 23.51 6.14
CA GLN A 5 -10.26 22.25 5.82
C GLN A 5 -10.29 22.09 4.30
N SER A 6 -9.69 21.02 3.80
CA SER A 6 -9.80 20.64 2.39
C SER A 6 -11.29 20.66 2.03
N GLY A 7 -11.68 21.35 0.96
CA GLY A 7 -13.05 21.34 0.45
C GLY A 7 -13.50 19.98 -0.12
N LEU A 8 -12.80 18.90 0.22
CA LEU A 8 -13.11 17.53 -0.13
C LEU A 8 -14.27 17.04 0.73
N GLU A 9 -15.43 16.86 0.11
CA GLU A 9 -16.59 16.22 0.72
C GLU A 9 -16.52 14.71 0.47
N LEU A 10 -16.35 13.94 1.54
CA LEU A 10 -16.38 12.48 1.50
C LEU A 10 -17.81 12.00 1.83
N PRO A 11 -18.36 11.00 1.11
CA PRO A 11 -19.69 10.48 1.43
C PRO A 11 -19.76 9.96 2.87
N SER A 12 -20.91 10.09 3.53
CA SER A 12 -21.13 9.51 4.84
C SER A 12 -21.65 8.07 4.73
N SER A 13 -21.10 7.18 5.55
CA SER A 13 -21.62 5.83 5.77
C SER A 13 -21.11 5.28 7.10
N ALA A 14 -21.82 4.30 7.66
CA ALA A 14 -21.36 3.52 8.81
C ALA A 14 -20.66 2.22 8.39
N GLU A 15 -20.83 1.79 7.13
CA GLU A 15 -20.25 0.55 6.62
C GLU A 15 -18.78 0.74 6.25
N THR A 16 -17.95 -0.22 6.65
CA THR A 16 -16.49 -0.17 6.44
C THR A 16 -15.99 -1.49 5.87
N VAL A 17 -14.83 -1.44 5.21
CA VAL A 17 -14.06 -2.60 4.78
C VAL A 17 -12.76 -2.69 5.57
N SER A 18 -12.18 -3.88 5.64
CA SER A 18 -10.76 -4.02 6.04
C SER A 18 -9.88 -4.02 4.80
N VAL A 19 -8.72 -3.37 4.89
CA VAL A 19 -7.72 -3.32 3.82
C VAL A 19 -6.42 -3.95 4.31
N SER A 20 -5.84 -4.84 3.51
CA SER A 20 -4.49 -5.35 3.72
C SER A 20 -3.63 -5.00 2.52
N LEU A 21 -2.45 -4.42 2.76
CA LEU A 21 -1.42 -4.24 1.75
C LEU A 21 -0.67 -5.56 1.56
N ILE A 22 -0.37 -5.89 0.31
CA ILE A 22 0.37 -7.07 -0.10
C ILE A 22 1.66 -6.59 -0.76
N ASP A 23 2.80 -6.81 -0.09
CA ASP A 23 4.13 -6.64 -0.66
C ASP A 23 4.65 -8.02 -1.07
N THR A 24 4.67 -8.29 -2.37
CA THR A 24 5.22 -9.53 -2.95
C THR A 24 6.75 -9.60 -2.87
N GLY A 25 7.41 -8.52 -2.42
CA GLY A 25 8.85 -8.35 -2.57
C GLY A 25 9.24 -7.89 -3.98
N ALA A 26 8.26 -7.59 -4.85
CA ALA A 26 8.53 -7.07 -6.19
C ALA A 26 9.20 -5.69 -6.11
N ARG A 27 10.30 -5.52 -6.83
CA ARG A 27 11.09 -4.29 -6.89
C ARG A 27 11.43 -3.96 -8.34
N LEU A 28 11.27 -2.70 -8.68
CA LEU A 28 11.63 -2.11 -9.96
C LEU A 28 12.73 -1.07 -9.72
N ASP A 29 13.75 -1.07 -10.54
CA ASP A 29 14.74 0.00 -10.59
C ASP A 29 14.81 0.50 -12.03
N LEU A 30 14.25 1.69 -12.25
CA LEU A 30 13.92 2.24 -13.57
C LEU A 30 14.64 3.59 -13.81
N PRO A 31 14.90 3.99 -15.07
CA PRO A 31 15.44 5.33 -15.35
C PRO A 31 14.43 6.43 -14.95
N ALA A 32 14.76 7.26 -13.95
CA ALA A 32 13.80 8.22 -13.37
C ALA A 32 13.27 9.22 -14.39
N GLU A 33 14.11 9.66 -15.34
CA GLU A 33 13.76 10.62 -16.38
C GLU A 33 12.67 10.13 -17.36
N LYS A 34 12.35 8.83 -17.37
CA LYS A 34 11.24 8.26 -18.15
C LYS A 34 9.89 8.34 -17.44
N PHE A 35 9.87 8.73 -16.17
CA PHE A 35 8.65 8.72 -15.34
C PHE A 35 8.37 10.10 -14.75
N ILE A 36 9.40 10.78 -14.23
CA ILE A 36 9.26 12.04 -13.50
C ILE A 36 10.17 13.16 -14.03
N ASN A 37 9.71 14.40 -13.88
CA ASN A 37 10.41 15.63 -14.24
C ASN A 37 10.20 16.71 -13.16
N PRO A 38 11.16 17.60 -12.84
CA PRO A 38 12.48 17.75 -13.46
C PRO A 38 13.44 16.63 -13.07
N LYS A 39 14.41 16.37 -13.96
CA LYS A 39 15.57 15.54 -13.63
C LYS A 39 16.35 16.19 -12.49
N ILE A 40 16.52 15.46 -11.40
CA ILE A 40 17.34 15.89 -10.26
C ILE A 40 18.72 15.23 -10.38
N PRO A 41 19.83 16.00 -10.45
CA PRO A 41 21.17 15.43 -10.52
C PRO A 41 21.46 14.48 -9.35
N GLY A 42 21.85 13.24 -9.65
CA GLY A 42 22.10 12.19 -8.66
C GLY A 42 20.85 11.39 -8.25
N TYR A 43 19.68 11.73 -8.78
CA TYR A 43 18.45 10.94 -8.72
C TYR A 43 18.09 10.45 -10.13
N ASP A 44 18.99 9.68 -10.73
CA ASP A 44 18.84 9.18 -12.11
C ASP A 44 17.97 7.92 -12.20
N ARG A 45 17.63 7.33 -11.06
CA ARG A 45 16.94 6.04 -10.96
C ARG A 45 15.78 6.10 -9.97
N LEU A 46 14.65 5.53 -10.36
CA LEU A 46 13.45 5.37 -9.57
C LEU A 46 13.40 3.91 -9.10
N ALA A 47 13.83 3.69 -7.86
CA ALA A 47 13.85 2.38 -7.23
C ALA A 47 12.61 2.23 -6.34
N VAL A 48 11.64 1.42 -6.76
CA VAL A 48 10.30 1.41 -6.18
C VAL A 48 9.77 -0.02 -5.96
N PRO A 49 8.92 -0.22 -4.94
CA PRO A 49 8.14 -1.44 -4.78
C PRO A 49 7.01 -1.52 -5.81
N SER A 50 6.30 -2.64 -5.87
CA SER A 50 4.99 -2.74 -6.53
C SER A 50 4.01 -3.40 -5.56
N TYR A 51 3.12 -2.60 -4.96
CA TYR A 51 2.13 -3.09 -4.01
C TYR A 51 0.82 -3.50 -4.68
N SER A 52 0.09 -4.37 -3.99
CA SER A 52 -1.33 -4.65 -4.26
C SER A 52 -2.12 -4.65 -2.95
N PHE A 53 -3.44 -4.68 -3.02
CA PHE A 53 -4.29 -4.60 -1.83
C PHE A 53 -5.40 -5.65 -1.83
N LEU A 54 -5.64 -6.24 -0.67
CA LEU A 54 -6.82 -7.06 -0.39
C LEU A 54 -7.86 -6.23 0.36
N ILE A 55 -9.05 -6.11 -0.20
CA ILE A 55 -10.20 -5.46 0.41
C ILE A 55 -11.18 -6.56 0.83
N THR A 56 -11.55 -6.60 2.12
CA THR A 56 -12.54 -7.55 2.64
C THR A 56 -13.74 -6.81 3.21
N HIS A 57 -14.91 -7.11 2.67
CA HIS A 57 -16.18 -6.56 3.10
C HIS A 57 -16.81 -7.42 4.22
N PRO A 58 -17.52 -6.84 5.22
CA PRO A 58 -18.18 -7.60 6.29
C PRO A 58 -19.17 -8.68 5.79
N SER A 59 -19.69 -8.56 4.57
CA SER A 59 -20.48 -9.62 3.92
C SER A 59 -19.71 -10.92 3.65
N GLY A 60 -18.38 -10.90 3.73
CA GLY A 60 -17.49 -11.99 3.34
C GLY A 60 -16.91 -11.86 1.92
N GLN A 61 -17.37 -10.89 1.12
CA GLN A 61 -16.79 -10.65 -0.21
C GLN A 61 -15.37 -10.06 -0.13
N ARG A 62 -14.49 -10.52 -1.03
CA ARG A 62 -13.08 -10.08 -1.12
C ARG A 62 -12.72 -9.63 -2.53
N LEU A 63 -12.00 -8.52 -2.61
CA LEU A 63 -11.51 -7.92 -3.84
C LEU A 63 -10.00 -7.76 -3.75
N LEU A 64 -9.31 -8.00 -4.85
CA LEU A 64 -7.92 -7.59 -5.03
C LEU A 64 -7.90 -6.31 -5.86
N PHE A 65 -7.20 -5.29 -5.38
CA PHE A 65 -6.87 -4.09 -6.15
C PHE A 65 -5.41 -4.21 -6.57
N ASP A 66 -5.23 -4.46 -7.87
CA ASP A 66 -4.01 -4.92 -8.52
C ASP A 66 -3.50 -6.28 -8.01
N LEU A 67 -2.54 -6.84 -8.74
CA LEU A 67 -1.85 -8.10 -8.45
C LEU A 67 -0.33 -7.95 -8.41
N SER A 68 0.19 -6.72 -8.33
CA SER A 68 1.62 -6.44 -8.43
C SER A 68 2.20 -7.01 -9.75
N LEU A 69 3.51 -7.23 -9.78
CA LEU A 69 4.22 -7.90 -10.87
C LEU A 69 4.15 -9.42 -10.71
N ARG A 70 3.91 -10.14 -11.81
CA ARG A 70 3.99 -11.62 -11.81
C ARG A 70 5.41 -12.12 -11.54
N GLU A 71 5.53 -13.24 -10.83
CA GLU A 71 6.83 -13.88 -10.57
C GLU A 71 7.54 -14.28 -11.87
N ASP A 72 6.79 -14.81 -12.84
CA ASP A 72 7.29 -15.24 -14.15
C ASP A 72 7.13 -14.13 -15.21
N PHE A 73 7.70 -12.96 -14.94
CA PHE A 73 7.53 -11.76 -15.79
C PHE A 73 8.09 -11.92 -17.21
N GLU A 74 8.93 -12.92 -17.47
CA GLU A 74 9.32 -13.32 -18.83
C GLU A 74 8.14 -13.78 -19.69
N ASN A 75 7.04 -14.20 -19.06
CA ASN A 75 5.80 -14.63 -19.72
C ASN A 75 4.79 -13.49 -19.86
N LEU A 76 5.16 -12.23 -19.64
CA LEU A 76 4.33 -11.07 -19.99
C LEU A 76 4.01 -11.05 -21.49
N ALA A 77 3.05 -10.21 -21.90
CA ALA A 77 2.86 -9.94 -23.32
C ALA A 77 4.10 -9.20 -23.87
N PRO A 78 4.47 -9.38 -25.16
CA PRO A 78 5.75 -8.90 -25.70
C PRO A 78 6.10 -7.44 -25.39
N PRO A 79 5.15 -6.45 -25.44
CA PRO A 79 5.49 -5.06 -25.15
C PRO A 79 6.18 -4.85 -23.78
N PHE A 80 5.78 -5.62 -22.77
CA PHE A 80 6.39 -5.56 -21.43
C PHE A 80 7.39 -6.69 -21.15
N GLY A 81 7.17 -7.89 -21.70
CA GLY A 81 8.11 -9.00 -21.55
C GLY A 81 9.48 -8.67 -22.14
N ASP A 82 9.51 -8.07 -23.33
CA ASP A 82 10.74 -7.73 -24.03
C ASP A 82 11.53 -6.65 -23.28
N ILE A 83 10.87 -5.62 -22.74
CA ILE A 83 11.57 -4.55 -21.99
C ILE A 83 12.08 -5.04 -20.63
N CYS A 84 11.31 -5.88 -19.93
CA CYS A 84 11.69 -6.40 -18.61
C CYS A 84 12.83 -7.41 -18.67
N THR A 85 12.95 -8.15 -19.76
CA THR A 85 13.97 -9.20 -19.92
C THR A 85 15.19 -8.76 -20.73
N ASN A 86 15.13 -7.61 -21.40
CA ASN A 86 16.25 -7.06 -22.16
C ASN A 86 17.27 -6.38 -21.22
N PRO A 87 18.52 -6.89 -21.09
CA PRO A 87 19.54 -6.29 -20.24
C PRO A 87 19.97 -4.88 -20.68
N GLU A 88 19.69 -4.51 -21.93
CA GLU A 88 20.00 -3.18 -22.49
C GLU A 88 18.87 -2.16 -22.29
N SER A 89 17.70 -2.56 -21.79
CA SER A 89 16.56 -1.64 -21.57
C SER A 89 16.84 -0.60 -20.48
N GLY A 90 17.82 -0.88 -19.62
CA GLY A 90 18.11 -0.13 -18.42
C GLY A 90 17.11 -0.34 -17.29
N TRP A 91 16.16 -1.28 -17.44
CA TRP A 91 15.22 -1.67 -16.40
C TRP A 91 15.80 -2.83 -15.61
N LYS A 92 15.68 -2.77 -14.28
CA LYS A 92 15.97 -3.92 -13.43
C LYS A 92 14.67 -4.30 -12.74
N VAL A 93 14.29 -5.55 -12.94
CA VAL A 93 13.01 -6.08 -12.51
C VAL A 93 13.28 -7.29 -11.64
N TYR A 94 12.70 -7.28 -10.44
CA TYR A 94 12.77 -8.37 -9.49
C TYR A 94 11.36 -8.67 -8.99
N SER A 95 10.88 -9.90 -9.18
CA SER A 95 9.60 -10.35 -8.64
C SER A 95 9.78 -11.76 -8.07
N PRO A 96 9.97 -11.90 -6.76
CA PRO A 96 10.28 -13.20 -6.18
C PRO A 96 9.04 -14.06 -5.92
N ARG A 97 7.84 -13.47 -5.91
CA ARG A 97 6.59 -14.09 -5.46
C ARG A 97 5.41 -13.48 -6.19
N SER A 98 4.34 -14.24 -6.34
CA SER A 98 3.05 -13.73 -6.81
C SER A 98 2.10 -13.44 -5.64
N VAL A 99 1.13 -12.54 -5.85
CA VAL A 99 0.05 -12.27 -4.87
C VAL A 99 -0.69 -13.54 -4.48
N SER A 100 -0.94 -14.44 -5.44
CA SER A 100 -1.58 -15.74 -5.19
C SER A 100 -0.84 -16.56 -4.13
N ASP A 101 0.49 -16.53 -4.15
CA ASP A 101 1.30 -17.32 -3.23
C ASP A 101 1.15 -16.79 -1.81
N LEU A 102 1.17 -15.46 -1.65
CA LEU A 102 1.00 -14.82 -0.35
C LEU A 102 -0.40 -15.02 0.22
N LEU A 103 -1.44 -15.01 -0.61
CA LEU A 103 -2.80 -15.32 -0.16
C LEU A 103 -2.86 -16.74 0.41
N VAL A 104 -2.38 -17.74 -0.34
CA VAL A 104 -2.41 -19.15 0.08
C VAL A 104 -1.56 -19.38 1.33
N GLU A 105 -0.37 -18.80 1.41
CA GLU A 105 0.51 -18.90 2.59
C GLU A 105 -0.13 -18.31 3.85
N ASN A 106 -0.98 -17.29 3.70
CA ASN A 106 -1.72 -16.67 4.79
C ASN A 106 -3.12 -17.29 5.00
N GLY A 107 -3.38 -18.45 4.40
CA GLY A 107 -4.61 -19.22 4.60
C GLY A 107 -5.85 -18.66 3.89
N ILE A 108 -5.66 -17.81 2.89
CA ILE A 108 -6.74 -17.28 2.05
C ILE A 108 -6.79 -18.11 0.76
N LEU A 109 -7.89 -18.82 0.56
CA LEU A 109 -8.11 -19.60 -0.67
C LEU A 109 -8.38 -18.65 -1.84
N LEU A 110 -7.86 -18.95 -3.02
CA LEU A 110 -8.06 -18.11 -4.21
C LEU A 110 -9.53 -18.08 -4.64
N GLU A 111 -10.29 -19.12 -4.32
CA GLU A 111 -11.74 -19.22 -4.50
C GLU A 111 -12.55 -18.23 -3.65
N GLU A 112 -11.95 -17.68 -2.59
CA GLU A 112 -12.58 -16.63 -1.78
C GLU A 112 -12.49 -15.24 -2.43
N ILE A 113 -11.70 -15.09 -3.51
CA ILE A 113 -11.56 -13.81 -4.21
C ILE A 113 -12.65 -13.65 -5.26
N ASN A 114 -13.52 -12.66 -5.06
CA ASN A 114 -14.65 -12.39 -5.95
C ASN A 114 -14.24 -11.65 -7.22
N ALA A 115 -13.33 -10.69 -7.10
CA ALA A 115 -12.85 -9.91 -8.23
C ALA A 115 -11.40 -9.48 -8.06
N ILE A 116 -10.70 -9.38 -9.19
CA ILE A 116 -9.43 -8.69 -9.35
C ILE A 116 -9.74 -7.41 -10.11
N ILE A 117 -9.38 -6.27 -9.54
CA ILE A 117 -9.54 -4.95 -10.13
C ILE A 117 -8.18 -4.50 -10.59
N TRP A 118 -7.98 -4.40 -11.90
CA TRP A 118 -6.82 -3.72 -12.44
C TRP A 118 -7.07 -2.22 -12.43
N SER A 119 -6.23 -1.49 -11.69
CA SER A 119 -6.15 -0.04 -11.76
C SER A 119 -5.91 0.39 -13.21
N HIS A 120 -5.00 -0.31 -13.91
CA HIS A 120 -4.75 -0.18 -15.34
C HIS A 120 -3.95 -1.37 -15.90
N HIS A 121 -3.62 -1.33 -17.19
CA HIS A 121 -3.07 -2.47 -17.94
C HIS A 121 -1.55 -2.73 -17.80
N HIS A 122 -0.79 -1.93 -17.05
CA HIS A 122 0.67 -2.12 -16.99
C HIS A 122 1.07 -3.40 -16.25
N PHE A 123 2.22 -3.93 -16.63
CA PHE A 123 2.72 -5.27 -16.26
C PHE A 123 2.93 -5.48 -14.76
N ASP A 124 3.24 -4.42 -14.04
CA ASP A 124 3.50 -4.36 -12.61
C ASP A 124 2.25 -4.14 -11.75
N HIS A 125 1.07 -4.14 -12.38
CA HIS A 125 -0.24 -4.11 -11.72
C HIS A 125 -1.08 -5.36 -12.04
N THR A 126 -0.79 -5.99 -13.18
CA THR A 126 -1.66 -7.00 -13.77
C THR A 126 -1.45 -8.39 -13.16
N GLY A 127 -0.25 -8.68 -12.66
CA GLY A 127 0.13 -9.98 -12.10
C GLY A 127 -0.21 -11.16 -13.01
N ASN A 128 -0.72 -12.25 -12.42
CA ASN A 128 -1.20 -13.40 -13.19
C ASN A 128 -2.60 -13.80 -12.74
N PRO A 129 -3.66 -13.19 -13.30
CA PRO A 129 -5.02 -13.54 -12.96
C PRO A 129 -5.34 -15.01 -13.27
N SER A 130 -4.65 -15.67 -14.22
CA SER A 130 -4.99 -17.03 -14.64
C SER A 130 -4.81 -18.10 -13.55
N LEU A 131 -4.12 -17.75 -12.45
CA LEU A 131 -3.98 -18.60 -11.26
C LEU A 131 -5.25 -18.66 -10.40
N PHE A 132 -6.15 -17.68 -10.55
CA PHE A 132 -7.42 -17.62 -9.84
C PHE A 132 -8.50 -18.42 -10.59
N PRO A 133 -9.51 -18.97 -9.88
CA PRO A 133 -10.58 -19.73 -10.51
C PRO A 133 -11.38 -18.85 -11.48
N GLY A 134 -12.04 -19.49 -12.45
CA GLY A 134 -12.88 -18.79 -13.44
C GLY A 134 -14.08 -18.02 -12.84
N THR A 135 -14.39 -18.24 -11.56
CA THR A 135 -15.41 -17.52 -10.78
C THR A 135 -14.94 -16.15 -10.30
N THR A 136 -13.64 -15.86 -10.34
CA THR A 136 -13.09 -14.54 -10.01
C THR A 136 -13.21 -13.62 -11.22
N ASP A 137 -13.97 -12.55 -11.08
CA ASP A 137 -14.13 -11.54 -12.13
C ASP A 137 -12.82 -10.78 -12.35
N LEU A 138 -12.51 -10.41 -13.60
CA LEU A 138 -11.51 -9.39 -13.90
C LEU A 138 -12.22 -8.07 -14.21
N VAL A 139 -11.93 -7.04 -13.43
CA VAL A 139 -12.51 -5.70 -13.53
C VAL A 139 -11.47 -4.73 -14.07
N VAL A 140 -11.85 -3.94 -15.05
CA VAL A 140 -10.99 -2.99 -15.76
C VAL A 140 -11.70 -1.65 -15.93
N GLY A 141 -10.93 -0.58 -16.08
CA GLY A 141 -11.49 0.76 -16.27
C GLY A 141 -11.96 1.03 -17.70
N PRO A 142 -12.51 2.23 -17.95
CA PRO A 142 -13.15 2.58 -19.21
C PRO A 142 -12.24 2.40 -20.42
N THR A 143 -12.79 1.96 -21.55
CA THR A 143 -12.10 1.80 -22.85
C THR A 143 -11.11 0.64 -22.96
N PHE A 144 -10.79 -0.06 -21.87
CA PHE A 144 -9.86 -1.21 -21.86
C PHE A 144 -10.22 -2.26 -22.92
N ILE A 145 -11.46 -2.75 -22.94
CA ILE A 145 -11.92 -3.83 -23.83
C ILE A 145 -11.72 -3.40 -25.29
N SER A 146 -12.14 -2.19 -25.65
CA SER A 146 -12.00 -1.69 -27.02
C SER A 146 -10.54 -1.56 -27.48
N ARG A 147 -9.60 -1.36 -26.54
CA ARG A 147 -8.18 -1.16 -26.83
C ARG A 147 -7.39 -2.46 -26.82
N PHE A 148 -7.75 -3.40 -25.95
CA PHE A 148 -6.91 -4.53 -25.60
C PHE A 148 -7.56 -5.89 -25.73
N ALA A 149 -8.86 -5.99 -26.06
CA ALA A 149 -9.51 -7.27 -26.33
C ALA A 149 -9.67 -7.50 -27.85
N PRO A 150 -9.25 -8.66 -28.40
CA PRO A 150 -8.54 -9.73 -27.71
C PRO A 150 -7.10 -9.30 -27.35
N GLY A 151 -6.51 -9.95 -26.35
CA GLY A 151 -5.12 -9.72 -25.93
C GLY A 151 -4.13 -10.59 -26.70
N TYR A 152 -2.89 -10.66 -26.23
CA TYR A 152 -1.86 -11.53 -26.79
C TYR A 152 -2.17 -13.02 -26.51
N PRO A 153 -1.92 -13.95 -27.46
CA PRO A 153 -1.31 -13.75 -28.78
C PRO A 153 -2.28 -13.40 -29.92
N GLU A 154 -3.59 -13.40 -29.69
CA GLU A 154 -4.59 -13.13 -30.73
C GLU A 154 -4.47 -11.71 -31.30
N LYS A 155 -4.04 -10.75 -30.48
CA LYS A 155 -3.57 -9.43 -30.89
C LYS A 155 -2.07 -9.30 -30.59
N PRO A 156 -1.17 -9.33 -31.60
CA PRO A 156 0.27 -9.39 -31.38
C PRO A 156 0.88 -8.22 -30.61
N ASP A 157 0.30 -7.03 -30.74
CA ASP A 157 0.73 -5.78 -30.11
C ASP A 157 0.00 -5.48 -28.79
N ALA A 158 -0.86 -6.38 -28.31
CA ALA A 158 -1.56 -6.18 -27.05
C ALA A 158 -0.57 -6.24 -25.87
N PRO A 159 -0.65 -5.30 -24.92
CA PRO A 159 0.22 -5.26 -23.75
C PRO A 159 -0.22 -6.23 -22.64
N VAL A 160 -1.35 -6.90 -22.82
CA VAL A 160 -1.96 -7.88 -21.90
C VAL A 160 -2.30 -9.17 -22.65
N ARG A 161 -2.52 -10.27 -21.94
CA ARG A 161 -2.73 -11.59 -22.55
C ARG A 161 -4.21 -11.95 -22.56
N SER A 162 -4.70 -12.57 -23.63
CA SER A 162 -6.06 -13.12 -23.66
C SER A 162 -6.29 -14.20 -22.59
N SER A 163 -5.22 -14.81 -22.05
CA SER A 163 -5.30 -15.74 -20.92
C SER A 163 -5.79 -15.08 -19.64
N ASP A 164 -5.60 -13.77 -19.48
CA ASP A 164 -5.84 -13.07 -18.21
C ASP A 164 -7.33 -13.01 -17.86
N TRP A 165 -8.21 -13.10 -18.87
CA TRP A 165 -9.67 -13.19 -18.70
C TRP A 165 -10.30 -14.41 -19.38
N ARG A 166 -9.50 -15.43 -19.73
CA ARG A 166 -10.05 -16.65 -20.35
C ARG A 166 -10.88 -17.43 -19.33
N GLY A 167 -12.14 -17.71 -19.68
CA GLY A 167 -13.02 -18.52 -18.84
C GLY A 167 -13.54 -17.82 -17.59
N ARG A 168 -13.47 -16.49 -17.53
CA ARG A 168 -14.05 -15.64 -16.48
C ARG A 168 -14.74 -14.42 -17.07
N SER A 169 -15.43 -13.66 -16.22
CA SER A 169 -16.01 -12.37 -16.61
C SER A 169 -14.93 -11.31 -16.78
N LEU A 170 -14.96 -10.57 -17.89
CA LEU A 170 -14.21 -9.32 -18.07
C LEU A 170 -15.20 -8.15 -17.97
N ARG A 171 -15.10 -7.36 -16.90
CA ARG A 171 -16.04 -6.29 -16.55
C ARG A 171 -15.37 -4.94 -16.70
N GLU A 172 -15.71 -4.23 -17.79
CA GLU A 172 -15.33 -2.84 -17.97
C GLU A 172 -16.28 -1.92 -17.20
N MET A 173 -15.73 -1.01 -16.40
CA MET A 173 -16.51 -0.05 -15.60
C MET A 173 -17.01 1.12 -16.45
N ASP A 174 -18.32 1.36 -16.44
CA ASP A 174 -18.97 2.53 -17.04
C ASP A 174 -19.35 3.53 -15.95
N PHE A 175 -18.48 4.50 -15.69
CA PHE A 175 -18.66 5.52 -14.66
C PHE A 175 -19.81 6.51 -14.95
N ASP A 176 -20.35 6.54 -16.17
CA ASP A 176 -21.45 7.44 -16.55
C ASP A 176 -22.82 6.83 -16.29
N ARG A 177 -22.93 5.50 -16.45
CA ARG A 177 -24.21 4.77 -16.40
C ARG A 177 -24.33 3.79 -15.23
N HIS A 178 -23.26 3.54 -14.48
CA HIS A 178 -23.32 2.61 -13.34
C HIS A 178 -24.41 3.06 -12.33
N PRO A 179 -25.20 2.12 -11.78
CA PRO A 179 -26.24 2.47 -10.79
C PRO A 179 -25.67 3.06 -9.50
N GLY A 180 -24.49 2.61 -9.09
CA GLY A 180 -23.75 3.14 -7.93
C GLY A 180 -22.89 4.37 -8.25
N LYS A 181 -23.15 5.10 -9.35
CA LYS A 181 -22.34 6.27 -9.71
C LYS A 181 -22.49 7.40 -8.69
N VAL A 182 -21.36 7.98 -8.32
CA VAL A 182 -21.25 9.14 -7.43
C VAL A 182 -20.10 10.04 -7.91
N THR A 183 -19.95 11.21 -7.32
CA THR A 183 -18.78 12.07 -7.52
C THR A 183 -18.11 12.26 -6.16
N ILE A 184 -16.80 11.98 -6.07
CA ILE A 184 -16.01 12.20 -4.86
C ILE A 184 -14.82 13.07 -5.22
N GLY A 185 -14.71 14.23 -4.57
CA GLY A 185 -13.81 15.29 -5.03
C GLY A 185 -14.10 15.66 -6.48
N ARG A 186 -13.10 15.47 -7.34
CA ARG A 186 -13.19 15.78 -8.78
C ARG A 186 -13.55 14.58 -9.65
N PHE A 187 -13.57 13.39 -9.07
CA PHE A 187 -13.61 12.15 -9.84
C PHE A 187 -15.02 11.61 -9.94
N LYS A 188 -15.36 11.10 -11.13
CA LYS A 188 -16.47 10.16 -11.25
C LYS A 188 -16.08 8.90 -10.48
N ALA A 189 -17.00 8.38 -9.69
CA ALA A 189 -16.75 7.22 -8.87
C ALA A 189 -17.93 6.25 -8.91
N ILE A 190 -17.66 5.01 -8.54
CA ILE A 190 -18.63 3.94 -8.41
C ILE A 190 -18.54 3.42 -6.99
N ASP A 191 -19.63 3.50 -6.24
CA ASP A 191 -19.81 2.73 -5.01
C ASP A 191 -19.99 1.25 -5.38
N TRP A 192 -18.98 0.45 -5.06
CA TRP A 192 -18.89 -0.94 -5.51
C TRP A 192 -19.91 -1.83 -4.80
N PHE A 193 -20.05 -1.67 -3.47
CA PHE A 193 -20.98 -2.45 -2.66
C PHE A 193 -22.37 -1.78 -2.56
N GLY A 194 -22.47 -0.48 -2.85
CA GLY A 194 -23.71 0.30 -2.77
C GLY A 194 -24.05 0.73 -1.34
N ASP A 195 -23.12 0.58 -0.41
CA ASP A 195 -23.24 0.93 1.00
C ASP A 195 -22.20 1.98 1.45
N GLY A 196 -21.40 2.47 0.52
CA GLY A 196 -20.42 3.52 0.74
C GLY A 196 -19.14 3.09 1.46
N SER A 197 -18.86 1.79 1.54
CA SER A 197 -17.67 1.21 2.16
C SER A 197 -16.46 1.11 1.21
N PHE A 198 -16.66 0.99 -0.11
CA PHE A 198 -15.59 0.96 -1.10
C PHE A 198 -16.00 1.59 -2.44
N TYR A 199 -15.14 2.44 -2.98
CA TYR A 199 -15.36 3.12 -4.25
C TYR A 199 -14.23 2.88 -5.23
N LEU A 200 -14.57 2.81 -6.51
CA LEU A 200 -13.62 3.00 -7.61
C LEU A 200 -13.74 4.43 -8.10
N LEU A 201 -12.62 5.10 -8.35
CA LEU A 201 -12.55 6.47 -8.86
C LEU A 201 -11.89 6.42 -10.23
N HIS A 202 -12.53 7.01 -11.26
CA HIS A 202 -11.92 7.13 -12.58
C HIS A 202 -10.90 8.27 -12.56
N THR A 203 -9.62 7.93 -12.69
CA THR A 203 -8.47 8.83 -12.56
C THR A 203 -7.59 8.76 -13.82
N PRO A 204 -8.12 9.14 -15.00
CA PRO A 204 -7.41 8.99 -16.27
C PRO A 204 -6.17 9.89 -16.33
N GLY A 205 -5.25 9.57 -17.24
CA GLY A 205 -4.09 10.40 -17.56
C GLY A 205 -2.83 9.57 -17.77
N HIS A 206 -2.40 8.83 -16.73
CA HIS A 206 -1.38 7.79 -16.87
C HIS A 206 -1.77 6.79 -17.96
N SER A 207 -2.99 6.27 -17.85
CA SER A 207 -3.69 5.58 -18.92
C SER A 207 -5.16 6.04 -18.98
N PRO A 208 -5.83 5.92 -20.13
CA PRO A 208 -7.25 6.28 -20.26
C PRO A 208 -8.18 5.54 -19.30
N GLU A 209 -7.86 4.29 -19.01
CA GLU A 209 -8.64 3.40 -18.16
C GLU A 209 -8.26 3.47 -16.68
N HIS A 210 -7.27 4.31 -16.30
CA HIS A 210 -6.73 4.31 -14.96
C HIS A 210 -7.80 4.57 -13.88
N MET A 211 -7.74 3.80 -12.80
CA MET A 211 -8.64 3.93 -11.64
C MET A 211 -7.86 3.92 -10.33
N CYS A 212 -8.35 4.68 -9.36
CA CYS A 212 -7.96 4.55 -7.95
C CYS A 212 -9.05 3.80 -7.17
N GLY A 213 -8.66 3.12 -6.09
CA GLY A 213 -9.60 2.58 -5.08
C GLY A 213 -9.69 3.52 -3.88
N LEU A 214 -10.88 3.68 -3.30
CA LEU A 214 -11.09 4.44 -2.07
C LEU A 214 -11.90 3.60 -1.08
N ALA A 215 -11.25 3.11 -0.04
CA ALA A 215 -11.83 2.23 0.97
C ALA A 215 -12.11 3.00 2.25
N ARG A 216 -13.35 2.92 2.76
CA ARG A 216 -13.67 3.41 4.10
C ARG A 216 -13.29 2.34 5.12
N VAL A 217 -12.36 2.65 6.01
CA VAL A 217 -11.89 1.72 7.05
C VAL A 217 -12.44 2.06 8.44
N GLN A 218 -12.88 3.31 8.65
CA GLN A 218 -13.66 3.78 9.80
C GLN A 218 -14.71 4.79 9.32
N PRO A 219 -15.75 5.12 10.10
CA PRO A 219 -16.83 6.02 9.64
C PRO A 219 -16.33 7.32 8.98
N ASP A 220 -15.23 7.88 9.47
CA ASP A 220 -14.58 9.12 9.03
C ASP A 220 -13.17 8.92 8.44
N SER A 221 -12.70 7.68 8.24
CA SER A 221 -11.33 7.41 7.80
C SER A 221 -11.27 6.49 6.58
N PHE A 222 -10.40 6.83 5.64
CA PHE A 222 -10.29 6.21 4.34
C PHE A 222 -8.85 5.90 3.94
N ILE A 223 -8.68 4.86 3.12
CA ILE A 223 -7.45 4.58 2.38
C ILE A 223 -7.73 4.78 0.91
N LEU A 224 -6.96 5.65 0.25
CA LEU A 224 -6.93 5.78 -1.20
C LEU A 224 -5.76 4.97 -1.75
N MET A 225 -6.07 3.95 -2.54
CA MET A 225 -5.12 3.13 -3.30
C MET A 225 -4.95 3.77 -4.69
N GLY A 226 -3.86 4.50 -4.85
CA GLY A 226 -3.63 5.42 -5.96
C GLY A 226 -3.05 4.78 -7.23
N ALA A 227 -2.54 3.55 -7.14
CA ALA A 227 -1.80 2.89 -8.22
C ALA A 227 -0.78 3.85 -8.88
N ASP A 228 -0.89 4.06 -10.18
CA ASP A 228 -0.03 4.94 -10.98
C ASP A 228 -0.71 6.27 -11.32
N CYS A 229 -1.69 6.69 -10.53
CA CYS A 229 -2.12 8.08 -10.59
C CYS A 229 -0.94 9.02 -10.29
N ALA A 230 0.05 8.53 -9.54
CA ALA A 230 1.40 9.05 -9.44
C ALA A 230 2.39 7.88 -9.23
N HIS A 231 3.60 8.00 -9.76
CA HIS A 231 4.71 7.06 -9.58
C HIS A 231 5.54 7.39 -8.33
N HIS A 232 5.56 8.65 -7.92
CA HIS A 232 6.31 9.14 -6.77
C HIS A 232 5.46 10.06 -5.89
N PRO A 233 5.58 10.02 -4.54
CA PRO A 233 4.84 10.92 -3.66
C PRO A 233 5.10 12.40 -3.97
N GLY A 234 6.32 12.72 -4.38
CA GLY A 234 6.70 14.04 -4.86
C GLY A 234 5.93 14.57 -6.07
N GLU A 235 5.11 13.77 -6.77
CA GLU A 235 4.21 14.26 -7.83
C GLU A 235 2.94 14.92 -7.28
N PHE A 236 2.49 14.54 -6.07
CA PHE A 236 1.34 15.16 -5.41
C PHE A 236 1.69 15.85 -4.09
N ARG A 237 2.97 15.87 -3.70
CA ARG A 237 3.50 16.58 -2.53
C ARG A 237 4.72 17.43 -2.91
N PRO A 238 4.92 18.61 -2.32
CA PRO A 238 4.03 19.31 -1.39
C PRO A 238 2.84 19.98 -2.10
N THR A 239 1.89 20.49 -1.32
CA THR A 239 0.72 21.24 -1.82
C THR A 239 0.49 22.51 -1.00
N LYS A 240 -0.48 23.34 -1.40
CA LYS A 240 -0.93 24.50 -0.60
C LYS A 240 -1.48 24.10 0.76
N GLN A 241 -2.11 22.93 0.83
CA GLN A 241 -2.71 22.39 2.05
C GLN A 241 -1.70 21.62 2.90
N SER A 242 -0.58 21.19 2.29
CA SER A 242 0.54 20.51 2.96
C SER A 242 1.88 21.02 2.39
N PRO A 243 2.28 22.26 2.70
CA PRO A 243 3.53 22.83 2.20
C PRO A 243 4.73 22.17 2.90
N ILE A 244 5.93 22.34 2.33
CA ILE A 244 7.16 21.88 2.99
C ILE A 244 7.25 22.50 4.39
N PRO A 245 7.41 21.70 5.47
CA PRO A 245 7.54 22.22 6.81
C PRO A 245 8.78 23.13 6.92
N GLU A 246 8.69 24.15 7.78
CA GLU A 246 9.81 25.07 8.01
C GLU A 246 11.03 24.33 8.63
N ILE A 247 10.75 23.32 9.45
CA ILE A 247 11.74 22.50 10.15
C ILE A 247 11.24 21.05 10.18
N ILE A 248 12.12 20.09 9.91
CA ILE A 248 11.89 18.66 10.15
C ILE A 248 12.68 18.26 11.40
N GLN A 249 12.01 17.69 12.41
CA GLN A 249 12.65 17.20 13.64
C GLN A 249 12.16 15.79 14.03
N PRO A 250 13.08 14.84 14.34
CA PRO A 250 14.54 14.97 14.29
C PRO A 250 15.04 15.16 12.85
N SER A 251 16.32 15.53 12.68
CA SER A 251 16.86 15.78 11.34
C SER A 251 16.60 14.59 10.42
N PRO A 252 16.22 14.81 9.15
CA PRO A 252 16.02 13.73 8.21
C PRO A 252 17.32 13.03 7.82
N LEU A 253 18.49 13.52 8.24
CA LEU A 253 19.78 12.85 8.03
C LEU A 253 20.54 12.66 9.35
N PRO A 254 20.01 11.86 10.30
CA PRO A 254 20.58 11.68 11.63
C PRO A 254 22.03 11.14 11.58
N SER A 255 22.32 10.31 10.59
CA SER A 255 23.64 9.70 10.37
C SER A 255 24.64 10.62 9.66
N HIS A 256 24.19 11.74 9.07
CA HIS A 256 25.07 12.61 8.29
C HIS A 256 25.90 13.52 9.20
N PRO A 257 27.25 13.54 9.09
CA PRO A 257 28.14 14.25 10.01
C PRO A 257 27.81 15.74 10.17
N GLN A 258 27.29 16.37 9.10
CA GLN A 258 26.94 17.79 9.06
C GLN A 258 25.45 18.06 9.33
N TYR A 259 24.57 17.08 9.09
CA TYR A 259 23.13 17.28 9.12
C TYR A 259 22.43 16.49 10.23
N GLY A 260 23.14 15.69 11.03
CA GLY A 260 22.55 14.91 12.11
C GLY A 260 21.84 15.73 13.19
N THR A 261 22.19 17.01 13.34
CA THR A 261 21.62 17.92 14.34
C THR A 261 21.07 19.22 13.75
N VAL A 262 21.16 19.42 12.43
CA VAL A 262 20.76 20.65 11.73
C VAL A 262 19.78 20.30 10.62
N CYS A 263 18.65 20.99 10.55
CA CYS A 263 17.68 20.85 9.47
C CYS A 263 18.36 21.11 8.11
N PRO A 264 18.35 20.17 7.16
CA PRO A 264 19.01 20.34 5.86
C PRO A 264 18.21 21.20 4.87
N GLY A 265 17.35 22.11 5.37
CA GLY A 265 16.47 22.96 4.57
C GLY A 265 17.18 23.76 3.47
N HIS A 266 18.47 24.05 3.62
CA HIS A 266 19.29 24.74 2.60
C HIS A 266 19.57 23.88 1.36
N ILE A 267 19.47 22.55 1.44
CA ILE A 267 19.59 21.65 0.27
C ILE A 267 18.43 21.91 -0.70
N PHE A 268 17.22 22.10 -0.18
CA PHE A 268 16.04 22.44 -0.98
C PHE A 268 16.18 23.81 -1.66
N ALA A 269 16.81 24.78 -1.00
CA ALA A 269 17.05 26.09 -1.59
C ALA A 269 17.90 26.04 -2.88
N GLN A 270 18.80 25.06 -3.00
CA GLN A 270 19.60 24.85 -4.22
C GLN A 270 18.76 24.33 -5.39
N LEU A 271 17.64 23.67 -5.12
CA LEU A 271 16.66 23.21 -6.10
C LEU A 271 15.56 24.24 -6.39
N GLY A 272 15.64 25.43 -5.77
CA GLY A 272 14.62 26.47 -5.89
C GLY A 272 13.45 26.33 -4.92
N TYR A 273 13.45 25.31 -4.06
CA TYR A 273 12.42 25.09 -3.05
C TYR A 273 12.76 25.82 -1.75
N LYS A 274 11.78 26.53 -1.21
CA LYS A 274 11.88 27.29 0.04
C LYS A 274 11.05 26.60 1.13
N PRO A 275 11.66 26.16 2.24
CA PRO A 275 10.92 25.67 3.41
C PRO A 275 9.87 26.68 3.87
N GLY A 276 8.72 26.18 4.36
CA GLY A 276 7.61 27.00 4.84
C GLY A 276 6.85 27.80 3.77
N SER A 277 7.23 27.70 2.48
CA SER A 277 6.59 28.47 1.40
C SER A 277 6.44 27.72 0.08
N THR A 278 7.14 26.61 -0.13
CA THR A 278 6.93 25.76 -1.31
C THR A 278 5.66 24.95 -1.13
N ASP A 279 4.73 25.16 -2.05
CA ASP A 279 3.36 24.64 -2.05
C ASP A 279 3.00 23.94 -3.37
N MET A 280 4.01 23.56 -4.16
CA MET A 280 3.88 22.90 -5.45
C MET A 280 4.70 21.60 -5.48
N PRO A 281 4.21 20.54 -6.14
CA PRO A 281 4.88 19.25 -6.19
C PRO A 281 6.34 19.31 -6.66
N PHE A 282 7.16 18.37 -6.15
CA PHE A 282 8.55 18.21 -6.58
C PHE A 282 8.65 17.74 -8.02
N PHE A 283 7.73 16.89 -8.44
CA PHE A 283 7.74 16.21 -9.72
C PHE A 283 6.42 16.42 -10.48
N ILE A 284 6.50 16.26 -11.79
CA ILE A 284 5.38 16.02 -12.69
C ILE A 284 5.68 14.79 -13.52
N SER A 285 4.65 14.10 -13.98
CA SER A 285 4.81 12.94 -14.85
C SER A 285 5.36 13.34 -16.22
N THR A 286 6.17 12.46 -16.81
CA THR A 286 6.75 12.67 -18.14
C THR A 286 5.86 12.08 -19.24
N PRO A 287 5.91 12.60 -20.48
CA PRO A 287 5.13 12.07 -21.60
C PRO A 287 5.59 10.67 -22.06
N ASP A 288 6.76 10.20 -21.66
CA ASP A 288 7.31 8.90 -22.10
C ASP A 288 6.48 7.70 -21.60
N TYR A 289 5.94 7.79 -20.38
CA TYR A 289 5.12 6.74 -19.76
C TYR A 289 3.72 7.22 -19.33
N THR A 290 3.31 8.40 -19.78
CA THR A 290 1.99 8.97 -19.48
C THR A 290 1.20 9.15 -20.77
N HIS A 291 0.00 8.60 -20.86
CA HIS A 291 -0.84 8.71 -22.06
C HIS A 291 -1.25 10.15 -22.37
N ASP A 292 -1.67 10.90 -21.36
CA ASP A 292 -2.05 12.31 -21.45
C ASP A 292 -1.52 13.03 -20.20
N VAL A 293 -0.46 13.82 -20.37
CA VAL A 293 0.21 14.52 -19.26
C VAL A 293 -0.69 15.57 -18.61
N ASP A 294 -1.51 16.27 -19.39
CA ASP A 294 -2.41 17.30 -18.85
C ASP A 294 -3.51 16.66 -18.01
N GLU A 295 -4.10 15.57 -18.51
CA GLU A 295 -5.10 14.81 -17.77
C GLU A 295 -4.50 14.10 -16.55
N CYS A 296 -3.28 13.56 -16.67
CA CYS A 296 -2.54 13.00 -15.54
C CYS A 296 -2.32 14.05 -14.46
N CYS A 297 -1.86 15.25 -14.83
CA CYS A 297 -1.72 16.36 -13.89
C CYS A 297 -3.07 16.73 -13.22
N ARG A 298 -4.20 16.67 -13.94
CA ARG A 298 -5.52 16.89 -13.32
C ARG A 298 -5.85 15.80 -12.30
N SER A 299 -5.55 14.55 -12.59
CA SER A 299 -5.75 13.41 -11.67
C SER A 299 -4.80 13.47 -10.47
N VAL A 300 -3.52 13.74 -10.67
CA VAL A 300 -2.52 13.98 -9.61
C VAL A 300 -2.99 15.11 -8.68
N ASN A 301 -3.42 16.24 -9.23
CA ASN A 301 -3.95 17.35 -8.43
C ASN A 301 -5.24 16.96 -7.68
N GLY A 302 -6.07 16.08 -8.26
CA GLY A 302 -7.26 15.56 -7.61
C GLY A 302 -6.91 14.68 -6.42
N ILE A 303 -5.98 13.71 -6.55
CA ILE A 303 -5.54 12.89 -5.41
C ILE A 303 -4.81 13.70 -4.35
N ALA A 304 -4.15 14.80 -4.72
CA ALA A 304 -3.52 15.73 -3.78
C ALA A 304 -4.56 16.40 -2.84
N GLU A 305 -5.81 16.58 -3.28
CA GLU A 305 -6.91 17.04 -2.43
C GLU A 305 -7.32 15.99 -1.38
N PHE A 306 -7.20 14.69 -1.71
CA PHE A 306 -7.39 13.59 -0.76
C PHE A 306 -6.22 13.51 0.23
N ASP A 307 -4.98 13.58 -0.26
CA ASP A 307 -3.77 13.57 0.57
C ASP A 307 -3.73 14.71 1.60
N ALA A 308 -4.30 15.86 1.23
CA ALA A 308 -4.44 17.00 2.11
C ALA A 308 -5.47 16.82 3.25
N SER A 309 -6.34 15.80 3.15
CA SER A 309 -7.40 15.55 4.10
C SER A 309 -6.92 14.65 5.24
N ASP A 310 -7.15 15.08 6.48
CA ASP A 310 -6.83 14.28 7.67
C ASP A 310 -7.79 13.07 7.84
N GLN A 311 -8.69 12.82 6.88
CA GLN A 311 -9.57 11.66 6.80
C GLN A 311 -9.09 10.61 5.79
N VAL A 312 -8.13 10.92 4.91
CA VAL A 312 -7.64 9.99 3.88
C VAL A 312 -6.14 9.73 4.01
N LEU A 313 -5.76 8.46 4.05
CA LEU A 313 -4.40 8.00 3.80
C LEU A 313 -4.25 7.65 2.32
N VAL A 314 -3.38 8.36 1.60
CA VAL A 314 -3.06 8.05 0.18
C VAL A 314 -1.86 7.13 0.10
N LEU A 315 -2.02 5.99 -0.58
CA LEU A 315 -0.98 4.99 -0.85
C LEU A 315 -0.91 4.73 -2.36
N ILE A 316 0.21 5.05 -3.01
CA ILE A 316 0.48 4.70 -4.42
C ILE A 316 1.24 3.36 -4.50
N ALA A 317 1.19 2.69 -5.65
CA ALA A 317 1.79 1.36 -5.82
C ALA A 317 3.32 1.34 -5.62
N HIS A 318 3.96 2.48 -5.91
CA HIS A 318 5.40 2.64 -5.99
C HIS A 318 5.97 3.50 -4.85
N ASP A 319 5.24 3.66 -3.74
CA ASP A 319 5.72 4.42 -2.59
C ASP A 319 6.75 3.63 -1.78
N HIS A 320 8.02 3.83 -2.11
CA HIS A 320 9.13 3.22 -1.39
C HIS A 320 9.22 3.69 0.07
N THR A 321 8.72 4.88 0.40
CA THR A 321 8.85 5.45 1.75
C THR A 321 8.04 4.62 2.77
N MET A 322 6.91 4.07 2.32
CA MET A 322 6.04 3.23 3.13
C MET A 322 6.67 1.89 3.55
N LEU A 323 7.73 1.43 2.87
CA LEU A 323 8.40 0.17 3.23
C LEU A 323 8.87 0.17 4.69
N SER A 324 9.52 1.24 5.12
CA SER A 324 10.06 1.36 6.50
C SER A 324 8.95 1.28 7.56
N ILE A 325 7.78 1.82 7.26
CA ILE A 325 6.60 1.78 8.12
C ILE A 325 6.06 0.36 8.23
N PHE A 326 6.08 -0.40 7.12
CA PHE A 326 5.52 -1.75 7.07
C PHE A 326 6.48 -2.83 7.57
N THR A 327 7.80 -2.65 7.38
CA THR A 327 8.82 -3.60 7.84
C THR A 327 9.25 -3.31 9.29
N GLY A 328 9.00 -2.11 9.80
CA GLY A 328 9.48 -1.67 11.12
C GLY A 328 10.99 -1.44 11.16
N GLU A 329 11.65 -1.39 10.00
CA GLU A 329 13.10 -1.19 9.89
C GLU A 329 13.40 0.25 9.44
N GLU A 330 13.78 1.12 10.39
CA GLU A 330 14.37 2.42 10.08
C GLU A 330 15.87 2.23 9.77
N ASP A 331 16.27 1.93 8.54
CA ASP A 331 17.71 1.92 8.20
C ASP A 331 18.03 2.45 6.79
N GLU A 332 18.76 3.58 6.76
CA GLU A 332 19.24 4.30 5.57
C GLU A 332 20.17 3.45 4.68
N ASN A 333 20.75 2.37 5.21
CA ASN A 333 21.68 1.51 4.49
C ASN A 333 21.02 0.29 3.81
N GLN A 334 19.70 0.17 3.86
CA GLN A 334 18.99 -0.92 3.21
C GLN A 334 18.57 -0.59 1.78
N CYS A 335 18.54 0.69 1.38
CA CYS A 335 18.22 1.07 0.00
C CYS A 335 19.08 0.31 -1.03
N ASN A 336 20.39 0.14 -0.76
CA ASN A 336 21.28 -0.69 -1.60
C ASN A 336 21.29 -2.20 -1.27
N ARG A 337 20.84 -2.63 -0.08
CA ARG A 337 20.87 -4.03 0.36
C ARG A 337 19.57 -4.78 0.08
N ALA A 338 18.40 -4.15 0.25
CA ALA A 338 17.11 -4.68 -0.19
C ALA A 338 17.04 -4.83 -1.72
N LEU A 339 17.79 -3.98 -2.46
CA LEU A 339 17.98 -4.09 -3.91
C LEU A 339 18.87 -5.28 -4.34
N LEU A 340 19.64 -5.89 -3.43
CA LEU A 340 20.61 -6.96 -3.74
C LEU A 340 20.39 -8.26 -2.96
N GLN A 341 19.58 -8.26 -1.90
CA GLN A 341 19.23 -9.42 -1.08
C GLN A 341 17.74 -9.31 -0.73
N GLY A 342 16.93 -10.15 -1.40
CA GLY A 342 15.47 -10.16 -1.40
C GLY A 342 14.78 -9.59 -0.16
N ALA A 343 14.02 -8.52 -0.38
CA ALA A 343 13.05 -8.01 0.58
C ALA A 343 12.07 -9.13 0.96
N THR A 344 11.69 -9.19 2.24
CA THR A 344 10.76 -10.19 2.73
C THR A 344 9.35 -9.84 2.29
N ALA A 345 8.73 -10.74 1.52
CA ALA A 345 7.33 -10.62 1.15
C ALA A 345 6.42 -10.66 2.39
N ALA A 346 5.38 -9.83 2.43
CA ALA A 346 4.53 -9.65 3.60
C ALA A 346 3.09 -9.28 3.24
N LEU A 347 2.16 -9.71 4.09
CA LEU A 347 0.77 -9.25 4.11
C LEU A 347 0.57 -8.39 5.36
N VAL A 348 0.26 -7.11 5.18
CA VAL A 348 0.12 -6.13 6.28
C VAL A 348 -1.31 -5.63 6.33
N THR A 349 -2.02 -5.89 7.43
CA THR A 349 -3.39 -5.36 7.61
C THR A 349 -3.33 -3.93 8.09
N LEU A 350 -3.78 -2.98 7.27
CA LEU A 350 -3.74 -1.57 7.58
C LEU A 350 -4.93 -1.20 8.47
N LYS A 351 -4.64 -0.73 9.68
CA LYS A 351 -5.61 -0.09 10.56
C LYS A 351 -5.22 1.37 10.70
N ILE A 352 -6.12 2.25 10.28
CA ILE A 352 -5.98 3.68 10.48
C ILE A 352 -6.46 4.03 11.90
N PHE A 353 -5.69 4.85 12.61
CA PHE A 353 -6.11 5.50 13.85
C PHE A 353 -5.96 7.01 13.69
N THR A 354 -7.02 7.77 13.98
CA THR A 354 -6.97 9.23 14.06
C THR A 354 -6.45 9.67 15.44
N GLU A 355 -5.90 10.89 15.54
CA GLU A 355 -5.08 11.41 16.66
C GLU A 355 -5.71 11.41 18.08
N ASP A 356 -6.93 10.92 18.28
CA ASP A 356 -7.56 10.88 19.61
C ASP A 356 -7.14 9.68 20.49
N SER A 357 -6.33 8.75 19.97
CA SER A 357 -5.73 7.68 20.78
C SER A 357 -4.31 8.04 21.23
N GLN A 358 -4.19 8.65 22.42
CA GLN A 358 -2.90 8.79 23.10
C GLN A 358 -2.26 7.42 23.34
N VAL A 359 -1.09 7.18 22.76
CA VAL A 359 -0.19 6.10 23.19
C VAL A 359 1.21 6.68 23.36
N SER A 360 1.70 6.64 24.59
CA SER A 360 3.08 6.93 24.96
C SER A 360 3.97 5.69 24.70
N ALA A 361 5.05 5.86 23.94
CA ALA A 361 6.07 4.83 23.78
C ALA A 361 7.17 4.97 24.86
N ILE A 362 7.50 3.88 25.54
CA ILE A 362 8.68 3.74 26.40
C ILE A 362 9.68 2.84 25.67
N PHE A 363 10.88 3.35 25.40
CA PHE A 363 11.96 2.58 24.78
C PHE A 363 12.61 1.63 25.79
N HIS A 364 12.91 0.40 25.35
CA HIS A 364 13.97 -0.40 25.94
C HIS A 364 14.91 -0.91 24.83
N GLU A 365 16.16 -0.49 24.95
CA GLU A 365 17.31 -0.84 24.15
C GLU A 365 17.76 -2.27 24.46
N ASP A 366 18.02 -3.11 23.45
CA ASP A 366 18.94 -4.21 23.63
C ASP A 366 19.68 -4.55 22.31
N ALA A 367 21.00 -4.46 22.39
CA ALA A 367 21.92 -4.53 21.28
C ALA A 367 22.32 -5.98 20.96
N ARG A 368 22.40 -6.33 19.67
CA ARG A 368 23.35 -7.35 19.19
C ARG A 368 23.97 -6.95 17.85
N ARG A 369 25.28 -6.75 17.90
CA ARG A 369 26.19 -6.68 16.75
C ARG A 369 26.28 -8.04 16.05
N GLN A 370 26.30 -8.03 14.72
CA GLN A 370 27.15 -8.92 13.94
C GLN A 370 27.79 -8.16 12.78
N ASP A 371 29.10 -8.34 12.64
CA ASP A 371 29.95 -7.79 11.61
C ASP A 371 29.61 -8.37 10.22
N ALA A 372 29.56 -7.50 9.21
CA ALA A 372 29.78 -7.87 7.83
C ALA A 372 30.64 -6.79 7.17
N SER A 373 31.94 -7.08 7.07
CA SER A 373 32.91 -6.27 6.34
C SER A 373 32.86 -6.61 4.85
N GLY A 374 32.77 -5.58 4.03
CA GLY A 374 33.14 -5.63 2.61
C GLY A 374 31.98 -5.46 1.64
N LEU A 375 31.53 -4.21 1.42
CA LEU A 375 30.91 -3.74 0.18
C LEU A 375 31.23 -2.24 0.04
N GLY A 376 31.65 -1.82 -1.15
CA GLY A 376 32.22 -0.50 -1.42
C GLY A 376 31.25 0.67 -1.23
N ASN A 377 31.79 1.81 -0.81
CA ASN A 377 31.08 3.09 -0.67
C ASN A 377 30.38 3.49 -1.97
N VAL A 378 29.05 3.33 -2.02
CA VAL A 378 28.19 4.16 -2.86
C VAL A 378 27.74 5.31 -1.98
N GLN A 379 28.30 6.51 -2.21
CA GLN A 379 27.79 7.73 -1.60
C GLN A 379 26.38 7.98 -2.14
N THR A 380 25.36 7.76 -1.31
CA THR A 380 24.06 8.38 -1.56
C THR A 380 24.25 9.89 -1.43
N THR A 381 23.85 10.64 -2.45
CA THR A 381 23.94 12.11 -2.41
C THR A 381 22.99 12.59 -1.29
N PRO A 382 23.41 13.48 -0.37
CA PRO A 382 22.59 13.93 0.76
C PRO A 382 21.19 14.46 0.39
N MET A 383 20.99 14.82 -0.87
CA MET A 383 19.72 15.29 -1.42
C MET A 383 18.64 14.21 -1.50
N VAL A 384 19.00 12.97 -1.85
CA VAL A 384 18.03 11.88 -2.06
C VAL A 384 17.39 11.49 -0.72
N GLY A 385 18.20 11.16 0.29
CA GLY A 385 17.67 10.81 1.62
C GLY A 385 16.89 11.94 2.31
N VAL A 386 17.12 13.20 1.92
CA VAL A 386 16.36 14.35 2.43
C VAL A 386 14.98 14.47 1.77
N LEU A 387 14.86 14.15 0.49
CA LEU A 387 13.58 14.09 -0.21
C LEU A 387 12.71 12.97 0.37
N GLU A 388 13.25 11.76 0.48
CA GLU A 388 12.52 10.58 0.98
C GLU A 388 11.96 10.79 2.39
N LYS A 389 12.75 11.38 3.31
CA LYS A 389 12.25 11.66 4.67
C LYS A 389 11.32 12.85 4.76
N LEU A 390 11.46 13.84 3.88
CA LEU A 390 10.47 14.91 3.79
C LEU A 390 9.13 14.35 3.31
N GLU A 391 9.14 13.42 2.36
CA GLU A 391 7.94 12.74 1.89
C GLU A 391 7.27 11.90 2.98
N LEU A 392 8.07 11.18 3.78
CA LEU A 392 7.60 10.53 5.00
C LEU A 392 6.95 11.53 5.96
N GLU A 393 7.61 12.65 6.23
CA GLU A 393 7.09 13.65 7.17
C GLU A 393 5.79 14.31 6.68
N LEU A 394 5.70 14.58 5.38
CA LEU A 394 4.48 15.07 4.75
C LEU A 394 3.35 14.02 4.77
N GLY A 395 3.70 12.72 4.73
CA GLY A 395 2.77 11.60 4.84
C GLY A 395 2.41 11.17 6.27
N ARG A 396 3.20 11.55 7.29
CA ARG A 396 3.09 11.12 8.71
C ARG A 396 1.90 11.72 9.48
N ARG A 397 0.90 12.30 8.82
CA ARG A 397 -0.34 12.76 9.49
C ARG A 397 -1.16 11.63 10.16
N TRP A 398 -0.73 10.38 10.00
CA TRP A 398 -1.40 9.18 10.49
C TRP A 398 -0.49 8.38 11.43
N ASN A 399 -0.98 8.06 12.63
CA ASN A 399 -0.30 7.15 13.55
C ASN A 399 -0.64 5.70 13.18
N PHE A 400 0.35 4.98 12.65
CA PHE A 400 0.30 3.52 12.51
C PHE A 400 0.83 2.88 13.80
N SER A 401 0.02 2.10 14.51
CA SER A 401 0.52 1.25 15.59
C SER A 401 1.21 0.02 15.00
N GLU A 402 2.34 -0.43 15.57
CA GLU A 402 3.07 -1.65 15.14
C GLU A 402 2.13 -2.82 14.81
N ILE A 403 2.13 -3.24 13.55
CA ILE A 403 1.43 -4.45 13.08
C ILE A 403 2.46 -5.57 13.08
N SER A 404 2.55 -6.31 14.19
CA SER A 404 3.22 -7.60 14.19
C SER A 404 2.22 -8.65 14.67
N ASP A 405 1.75 -9.48 13.75
CA ASP A 405 1.12 -10.75 14.09
C ASP A 405 1.87 -11.85 13.32
N ARG A 406 3.12 -12.08 13.72
CA ARG A 406 3.90 -13.23 13.21
C ARG A 406 3.38 -14.50 13.88
N HIS A 407 2.37 -15.14 13.30
CA HIS A 407 2.05 -16.52 13.61
C HIS A 407 3.02 -17.48 12.89
N SER A 408 4.26 -17.56 13.38
CA SER A 408 5.18 -18.66 13.04
C SER A 408 5.39 -19.57 14.25
N LYS A 409 4.38 -20.38 14.58
CA LYS A 409 4.60 -21.56 15.44
C LYS A 409 5.13 -22.72 14.59
N SER A 410 6.44 -22.79 14.47
CA SER A 410 7.15 -24.04 14.16
C SER A 410 7.09 -24.96 15.38
N PRO A 411 6.65 -26.24 15.25
CA PRO A 411 6.77 -27.20 16.34
C PRO A 411 8.23 -27.65 16.48
N ARG A 412 8.81 -27.41 17.65
CA ARG A 412 10.06 -28.06 18.09
C ARG A 412 9.89 -29.58 18.01
N THR A 413 10.71 -30.23 17.18
CA THR A 413 11.00 -31.65 17.28
C THR A 413 12.08 -31.87 18.34
N ASP A 414 11.69 -32.35 19.52
CA ASP A 414 12.64 -32.97 20.46
C ASP A 414 12.82 -34.45 20.12
N ARG A 415 14.09 -34.87 20.11
CA ARG A 415 14.55 -36.24 19.83
C ARG A 415 14.77 -37.00 21.14
N HIS A 416 14.55 -38.32 21.06
CA HIS A 416 14.99 -39.44 21.92
C HIS A 416 14.10 -39.77 23.14
N ALA A 417 13.82 -41.04 23.50
CA ALA A 417 14.04 -42.37 22.92
C ALA A 417 13.36 -43.42 23.85
N TYR A 418 12.91 -44.57 23.29
CA TYR A 418 12.52 -45.84 23.97
C TYR A 418 11.28 -45.74 24.93
N GLU A 419 10.27 -46.63 24.97
CA GLU A 419 10.30 -48.10 24.96
C GLU A 419 8.86 -48.70 24.83
N LYS A 420 8.78 -49.81 24.08
CA LYS A 420 7.81 -50.94 24.10
C LYS A 420 6.41 -50.89 24.79
N THR A 421 5.40 -51.14 23.94
CA THR A 421 4.34 -52.20 23.97
C THR A 421 3.36 -52.38 25.15
N ARG A 422 2.08 -52.62 24.75
CA ARG A 422 0.94 -53.30 25.44
C ARG A 422 0.19 -52.47 26.48
N GLN A 423 -1.10 -52.64 26.78
CA GLN A 423 -2.33 -53.23 26.21
C GLN A 423 -3.37 -53.08 27.36
N THR A 424 -4.67 -53.03 27.08
CA THR A 424 -5.84 -53.16 28.01
C THR A 424 -6.15 -51.96 28.92
N ALA A 425 -7.34 -51.34 28.96
CA ALA A 425 -8.77 -51.74 29.06
C ALA A 425 -9.32 -51.73 30.50
N SER A 426 -10.63 -51.45 30.62
CA SER A 426 -11.56 -51.49 31.77
C SER A 426 -11.68 -50.17 32.58
N GLU A 427 -12.83 -49.47 32.53
CA GLU A 427 -14.10 -49.67 33.31
C GLU A 427 -13.96 -49.08 34.74
N SER A 428 -14.93 -48.47 35.42
CA SER A 428 -16.36 -48.22 35.24
C SER A 428 -16.85 -47.42 36.48
N GLU A 429 -17.96 -46.66 36.33
CA GLU A 429 -19.00 -46.40 37.36
C GLU A 429 -18.64 -45.61 38.65
N ALA A 430 -19.52 -44.93 39.39
CA ALA A 430 -20.83 -44.32 39.20
C ALA A 430 -21.23 -43.62 40.53
N ARG A 431 -22.21 -42.71 40.46
CA ARG A 431 -23.15 -42.22 41.49
C ARG A 431 -22.71 -41.13 42.49
N THR A 432 -23.23 -39.90 42.40
CA THR A 432 -24.52 -39.32 42.88
C THR A 432 -24.57 -38.97 44.39
N LYS A 433 -24.84 -37.68 44.72
CA LYS A 433 -26.00 -37.11 45.47
C LYS A 433 -25.69 -36.11 46.64
N TYR A 434 -26.42 -34.97 46.57
CA TYR A 434 -26.91 -34.03 47.62
C TYR A 434 -26.10 -32.81 48.14
N LEU A 435 -26.76 -31.64 48.03
CA LEU A 435 -26.63 -30.29 48.62
C LEU A 435 -26.96 -30.27 50.16
N PRO A 436 -27.03 -29.13 50.94
CA PRO A 436 -26.89 -27.66 50.67
C PRO A 436 -26.18 -26.76 51.76
N ASN A 437 -25.97 -25.47 51.39
CA ASN A 437 -26.14 -24.19 52.14
C ASN A 437 -25.14 -23.57 53.18
N LEU A 438 -25.20 -22.21 53.14
CA LEU A 438 -24.69 -21.10 53.98
C LEU A 438 -23.24 -20.63 53.77
N GLU A 439 -22.85 -19.35 53.87
CA GLU A 439 -23.37 -17.97 53.67
C GLU A 439 -22.30 -16.98 54.22
N PHE A 440 -22.47 -15.66 53.97
CA PHE A 440 -21.66 -14.47 54.35
C PHE A 440 -20.54 -14.06 53.38
N GLY A 441 -20.46 -12.82 52.89
CA GLY A 441 -21.22 -11.61 53.20
C GLY A 441 -20.97 -10.49 52.19
N ALA A 442 -21.94 -9.56 52.14
CA ALA A 442 -22.00 -8.39 51.29
C ALA A 442 -21.36 -7.15 51.94
N ILE A 443 -20.83 -6.24 51.12
CA ILE A 443 -20.77 -4.80 51.41
C ILE A 443 -21.20 -4.03 50.16
N LEU A 444 -22.17 -3.15 50.35
CA LEU A 444 -22.81 -2.28 49.38
C LEU A 444 -22.84 -0.90 50.04
N LEU A 445 -22.28 0.15 49.42
CA LEU A 445 -22.70 1.53 49.69
C LEU A 445 -22.58 2.39 48.42
N THR A 446 -23.75 2.93 48.07
CA THR A 446 -24.09 3.88 47.02
C THR A 446 -23.78 5.33 47.42
N SER A 447 -23.57 6.25 46.47
CA SER A 447 -24.37 7.49 46.31
C SER A 447 -23.84 8.40 45.20
N GLN A 448 -24.76 9.02 44.45
CA GLN A 448 -24.59 9.95 43.33
C GLN A 448 -24.48 11.45 43.79
N PRO A 449 -24.87 12.47 42.99
CA PRO A 449 -24.05 13.40 42.20
C PRO A 449 -24.17 14.87 42.69
N VAL A 450 -23.59 15.87 41.98
CA VAL A 450 -23.83 17.36 42.02
C VAL A 450 -22.54 18.06 41.46
N LYS A 451 -22.49 19.11 40.62
CA LYS A 451 -23.40 20.17 40.12
C LYS A 451 -22.78 20.84 38.87
N SER A 452 -23.62 21.33 37.98
CA SER A 452 -23.34 22.34 36.94
C SER A 452 -23.19 23.76 37.53
N TYR A 453 -22.42 24.65 36.89
CA TYR A 453 -22.69 26.10 36.88
C TYR A 453 -22.27 26.81 35.58
N ARG A 454 -23.31 27.39 34.96
CA ARG A 454 -23.46 28.42 33.90
C ARG A 454 -23.01 28.12 32.47
#